data_AF-A0A1F7JV42-F1
#
_entry.id   AF-A0A1F7JV42-F1
#
_cell.length_a   1.000
_cell.length_b   1.000
_cell.length_c   1.000
_cell.angle_alpha   90.00
_cell.angle_beta   90.00
_cell.angle_gamma   90.00
#
_symmetry.space_group_name_H-M   'P 1'
#
loop_
_entity.id
_entity.type
_entity.pdbx_description
1 polymer ?
#
loop_
_entity_poly.entity_id
_entity_poly.type
_entity_poly.pdbx_seq_one_letter_code
_entity_poly.pdbx_strand_id
1 'polypeptide(L)'
;MDAWFQTVDGDAGSKGDITQKFVPATEKVSSWLLAGNGALFNSPATWLLKNYEKKLLSAPPYNYLAERFLAKAKAANNMGNQCNIPSGNLVGLNYLDAIGNCSGTARLNSAPNGDPSVFFIEGDLNITGDVVLKPGDSTIFIVSRDILVESSVNRIDGIYIAGRTFDDVGSGSPTVNVTFEVNGSVLAGNVSLDRVLNAGNSTTPAEKFIFQPKYLVLLNSLLGSAAISWKEVNP
;
A
#
# COMPACT_ATOMS: atom_id res chain seq x y z
N MET A 1 17.35 -15.11 -13.28
CA MET A 1 17.91 -13.82 -12.84
C MET A 1 17.10 -13.36 -11.66
N ASP A 2 17.72 -12.69 -10.71
CA ASP A 2 17.05 -12.25 -9.50
C ASP A 2 16.26 -10.96 -9.73
N ALA A 3 15.11 -10.84 -9.05
CA ALA A 3 14.26 -9.67 -9.11
C ALA A 3 14.74 -8.54 -8.20
N TRP A 4 14.27 -7.34 -8.51
CA TRP A 4 14.56 -6.11 -7.78
C TRP A 4 13.39 -5.13 -7.93
N PHE A 5 13.21 -4.29 -6.92
CA PHE A 5 12.18 -3.27 -6.92
C PHE A 5 12.77 -1.87 -7.06
N GLN A 6 11.95 -0.90 -7.45
CA GLN A 6 12.33 0.50 -7.55
C GLN A 6 11.28 1.42 -6.93
N THR A 7 11.72 2.47 -6.24
CA THR A 7 10.89 3.61 -5.85
C THR A 7 11.27 4.86 -6.67
N VAL A 8 10.28 5.45 -7.32
CA VAL A 8 10.39 6.67 -8.15
C VAL A 8 9.78 7.83 -7.38
N ASP A 9 10.56 8.91 -7.23
CA ASP A 9 10.20 10.13 -6.49
C ASP A 9 9.81 9.92 -5.01
N GLY A 10 10.08 8.72 -4.46
CA GLY A 10 9.75 8.34 -3.10
C GLY A 10 10.92 7.72 -2.34
N ASP A 11 10.60 7.36 -1.10
CA ASP A 11 11.51 6.73 -0.14
C ASP A 11 11.15 5.26 0.07
N ALA A 12 12.13 4.47 0.53
CA ALA A 12 11.91 3.12 1.01
C ALA A 12 12.42 3.00 2.46
N GLY A 13 11.59 2.44 3.35
CA GLY A 13 11.87 2.39 4.78
C GLY A 13 11.43 1.08 5.42
N SER A 14 12.27 0.49 6.26
CA SER A 14 11.91 -0.70 7.07
C SER A 14 12.58 -0.65 8.43
N LYS A 15 11.84 -1.03 9.49
CA LYS A 15 12.47 -1.28 10.79
C LYS A 15 13.26 -2.60 10.78
N GLY A 16 12.89 -3.54 9.91
CA GLY A 16 13.61 -4.80 9.74
C GLY A 16 14.67 -4.66 8.66
N ASP A 17 14.87 -5.77 7.95
CA ASP A 17 15.72 -5.81 6.78
C ASP A 17 14.99 -5.20 5.57
N ILE A 18 15.78 -4.71 4.61
CA ILE A 18 15.34 -4.51 3.23
C ILE A 18 16.30 -5.32 2.37
N THR A 19 15.85 -6.51 1.97
CA THR A 19 16.68 -7.46 1.22
C THR A 19 16.24 -7.56 -0.22
N GLN A 20 17.21 -7.59 -1.13
CA GLN A 20 17.02 -8.06 -2.50
C GLN A 20 18.29 -8.74 -2.97
N LYS A 21 18.15 -9.71 -3.87
CA LYS A 21 19.26 -10.54 -4.33
C LYS A 21 20.10 -9.85 -5.42
N PHE A 22 19.52 -8.89 -6.13
CA PHE A 22 20.18 -8.18 -7.23
C PHE A 22 19.73 -6.71 -7.29
N VAL A 23 20.65 -5.84 -7.74
CA VAL A 23 20.38 -4.45 -8.13
C VAL A 23 21.26 -4.16 -9.33
N PRO A 24 20.72 -3.72 -10.48
CA PRO A 24 21.56 -3.31 -11.60
C PRO A 24 22.49 -2.16 -11.18
N ALA A 25 23.77 -2.24 -11.55
CA ALA A 25 24.78 -1.26 -11.12
C ALA A 25 24.48 0.19 -11.56
N THR A 26 23.71 0.36 -12.63
CA THR A 26 23.29 1.66 -13.17
C THR A 26 22.01 2.19 -12.55
N GLU A 27 21.26 1.36 -11.84
CA GLU A 27 19.93 1.69 -11.36
C GLU A 27 19.90 2.07 -9.90
N LYS A 28 19.01 3.01 -9.56
CA LYS A 28 18.72 3.39 -8.18
C LYS A 28 17.44 2.69 -7.72
N VAL A 29 17.51 2.04 -6.57
CA VAL A 29 16.35 1.38 -5.95
C VAL A 29 15.47 2.41 -5.24
N SER A 30 16.07 3.46 -4.70
CA SER A 30 15.32 4.62 -4.21
C SER A 30 15.85 5.92 -4.79
N SER A 31 14.90 6.77 -5.18
CA SER A 31 15.18 8.10 -5.71
C SER A 31 15.80 9.01 -4.65
N TRP A 32 15.31 8.91 -3.42
CA TRP A 32 15.64 9.84 -2.33
C TRP A 32 16.30 9.13 -1.15
N LEU A 33 15.53 8.49 -0.27
CA LEU A 33 16.02 7.85 0.95
C LEU A 33 15.76 6.35 0.98
N LEU A 34 16.80 5.59 1.30
CA LEU A 34 16.69 4.22 1.77
C LEU A 34 17.03 4.18 3.27
N ALA A 35 16.06 3.85 4.11
CA ALA A 35 16.24 3.82 5.57
C ALA A 35 15.93 2.43 6.14
N GLY A 36 16.82 1.91 6.96
CA GLY A 36 16.47 0.74 7.77
C GLY A 36 17.43 0.41 8.89
N ASN A 37 16.98 -0.49 9.76
CA ASN A 37 17.76 -0.97 10.89
C ASN A 37 18.53 -2.25 10.57
N GLY A 38 17.89 -3.14 9.81
CA GLY A 38 18.43 -4.44 9.47
C GLY A 38 19.39 -4.41 8.28
N ALA A 39 19.53 -5.56 7.62
CA ALA A 39 20.31 -5.69 6.39
C ALA A 39 19.77 -4.75 5.32
N LEU A 40 20.64 -3.89 4.79
CA LEU A 40 20.38 -3.05 3.62
C LEU A 40 21.37 -3.44 2.52
N PHE A 41 20.86 -3.66 1.31
CA PHE A 41 21.70 -3.84 0.13
C PHE A 41 22.41 -2.53 -0.24
N ASN A 42 23.51 -2.64 -0.96
CA ASN A 42 24.20 -1.48 -1.50
C ASN A 42 23.47 -1.02 -2.78
N SER A 43 22.81 0.12 -2.74
CA SER A 43 22.25 0.78 -3.93
C SER A 43 22.79 2.21 -4.00
N PRO A 44 22.91 2.80 -5.19
CA PRO A 44 23.31 4.20 -5.36
C PRO A 44 22.28 5.22 -4.83
N ALA A 45 21.50 4.85 -3.80
CA ALA A 45 20.53 5.72 -3.15
C ALA A 45 21.18 7.05 -2.77
N THR A 46 20.47 8.14 -3.04
CA THR A 46 20.98 9.50 -2.80
C THR A 46 21.26 9.69 -1.30
N TRP A 47 20.43 9.11 -0.44
CA TRP A 47 20.62 9.04 1.00
C TRP A 47 20.40 7.62 1.52
N LEU A 48 21.35 7.13 2.31
CA LEU A 48 21.27 5.83 2.97
C LEU A 48 21.33 6.03 4.48
N LEU A 49 20.27 5.65 5.19
CA LEU A 49 20.19 5.73 6.64
C LEU A 49 20.18 4.34 7.25
N LYS A 50 21.30 3.96 7.88
CA LYS A 50 21.45 2.70 8.61
C LYS A 50 21.08 2.87 10.08
N ASN A 51 20.74 1.76 10.74
CA ASN A 51 20.36 1.73 12.17
C ASN A 51 19.18 2.65 12.49
N TYR A 52 18.20 2.73 11.59
CA TYR A 52 16.99 3.54 11.82
C TYR A 52 16.05 2.83 12.80
N GLU A 53 16.06 3.25 14.06
CA GLU A 53 15.30 2.60 15.14
C GLU A 53 13.92 3.20 15.42
N LYS A 54 13.61 4.36 14.82
CA LYS A 54 12.36 5.07 15.10
C LYS A 54 11.19 4.29 14.48
N LYS A 55 10.14 4.12 15.27
CA LYS A 55 8.88 3.57 14.76
C LYS A 55 8.18 4.63 13.94
N LEU A 56 7.76 4.29 12.72
CA LEU A 56 6.92 5.16 11.90
C LEU A 56 5.54 5.37 12.54
N LEU A 57 5.00 4.34 13.19
CA LEU A 57 3.72 4.36 13.90
C LEU A 57 3.87 3.80 15.31
N SER A 58 3.08 4.32 16.25
CA SER A 58 3.09 3.88 17.66
C SER A 58 2.42 2.50 17.87
N ALA A 59 1.60 2.06 16.91
CA ALA A 59 0.87 0.80 16.90
C ALA A 59 0.88 0.19 15.47
N PRO A 60 0.43 -1.05 15.28
CA PRO A 60 0.24 -1.62 13.93
C PRO A 60 -0.59 -0.67 13.03
N PRO A 61 -0.28 -0.57 11.72
CA PRO A 61 -0.86 0.45 10.85
C PRO A 61 -2.38 0.52 10.86
N TYR A 62 -3.04 -0.64 10.81
CA TYR A 62 -4.50 -0.72 10.88
C TYR A 62 -5.03 -0.15 12.19
N ASN A 63 -4.58 -0.65 13.34
CA ASN A 63 -5.06 -0.23 14.66
C ASN A 63 -4.90 1.29 14.85
N TYR A 64 -3.72 1.83 14.49
CA TYR A 64 -3.44 3.25 14.61
C TYR A 64 -4.45 4.13 13.83
N LEU A 65 -4.79 3.72 12.60
CA LEU A 65 -5.73 4.46 11.77
C LEU A 65 -7.18 4.20 12.16
N ALA A 66 -7.51 2.96 12.53
CA ALA A 66 -8.85 2.57 12.94
C ALA A 66 -9.28 3.32 14.20
N GLU A 67 -8.44 3.37 15.24
CA GLU A 67 -8.71 4.10 16.49
C GLU A 67 -9.05 5.58 16.25
N ARG A 68 -8.51 6.19 15.20
CA ARG A 68 -8.69 7.62 14.90
C ARG A 68 -9.88 7.92 13.98
N PHE A 69 -10.15 7.03 13.02
CA PHE A 69 -11.01 7.35 11.88
C PHE A 69 -12.12 6.33 11.65
N LEU A 70 -12.01 5.09 12.14
CA LEU A 70 -13.00 4.04 11.89
C LEU A 70 -14.38 4.39 12.44
N ALA A 71 -14.45 5.05 13.60
CA ALA A 71 -15.72 5.47 14.20
C ALA A 71 -16.54 6.45 13.32
N LYS A 72 -15.88 7.11 12.35
CA LYS A 72 -16.52 8.00 11.37
C LYS A 72 -16.83 7.30 10.04
N ALA A 73 -16.36 6.07 9.87
CA ALA A 73 -16.59 5.30 8.66
C ALA A 73 -18.03 4.81 8.62
N LYS A 74 -18.66 4.96 7.45
CA LYS A 74 -19.97 4.39 7.19
C LYS A 74 -19.75 2.95 6.75
N ALA A 75 -20.55 2.02 7.25
CA ALA A 75 -20.59 0.69 6.68
C ALA A 75 -20.86 0.83 5.17
N ALA A 76 -20.14 0.06 4.36
CA ALA A 76 -20.28 0.02 2.91
C ALA A 76 -21.59 -0.72 2.57
N ASN A 77 -22.72 -0.11 2.94
CA ASN A 77 -24.07 -0.69 3.00
C ASN A 77 -24.65 -1.11 1.64
N ASN A 78 -23.95 -0.81 0.54
CA ASN A 78 -24.35 -1.19 -0.81
C ASN A 78 -23.72 -2.53 -1.26
N MET A 79 -22.94 -3.21 -0.42
CA MET A 79 -22.26 -4.46 -0.74
C MET A 79 -23.08 -5.70 -0.37
N GLY A 80 -24.38 -5.76 -0.70
CA GLY A 80 -25.26 -6.87 -0.31
C GLY A 80 -24.62 -8.25 -0.58
N ASN A 81 -24.13 -8.95 0.45
CA ASN A 81 -23.34 -10.19 0.37
C ASN A 81 -22.22 -10.24 -0.69
N GLN A 82 -21.83 -9.11 -1.27
CA GLN A 82 -20.86 -9.05 -2.34
C GLN A 82 -19.55 -8.57 -1.76
N CYS A 83 -18.57 -9.47 -1.71
CA CYS A 83 -17.23 -9.21 -1.20
C CYS A 83 -16.35 -8.45 -2.18
N ASN A 84 -16.96 -7.88 -3.22
CA ASN A 84 -16.28 -7.09 -4.23
C ASN A 84 -16.47 -5.62 -3.87
N ILE A 85 -15.38 -4.89 -3.73
CA ILE A 85 -15.41 -3.44 -3.59
C ILE A 85 -15.90 -2.90 -4.95
N PRO A 86 -17.08 -2.26 -5.01
CA PRO A 86 -17.67 -1.86 -6.27
C PRO A 86 -16.91 -0.67 -6.89
N SER A 87 -17.02 -0.55 -8.21
CA SER A 87 -16.74 0.71 -8.88
C SER A 87 -17.90 1.69 -8.70
N GLY A 88 -17.58 2.95 -8.44
CA GLY A 88 -18.48 4.09 -8.34
C GLY A 88 -18.93 4.45 -6.91
N ASN A 89 -19.02 5.77 -6.66
CA ASN A 89 -19.81 6.45 -5.61
C ASN A 89 -19.56 6.08 -4.13
N LEU A 90 -18.52 5.34 -3.79
CA LEU A 90 -18.08 5.22 -2.40
C LEU A 90 -17.13 6.37 -2.07
N VAL A 91 -17.65 7.37 -1.37
CA VAL A 91 -16.95 8.62 -1.04
C VAL A 91 -16.74 8.72 0.47
N GLY A 92 -15.62 9.29 0.89
CA GLY A 92 -15.31 9.49 2.30
C GLY A 92 -14.82 8.22 2.98
N LEU A 93 -15.18 8.04 4.25
CA LEU A 93 -14.73 6.92 5.07
C LEU A 93 -15.73 5.76 4.98
N ASN A 94 -15.27 4.61 4.51
CA ASN A 94 -16.06 3.41 4.29
C ASN A 94 -15.52 2.27 5.16
N TYR A 95 -16.40 1.43 5.69
CA TYR A 95 -16.06 0.25 6.48
C TYR A 95 -16.64 -1.01 5.86
N LEU A 96 -15.81 -2.05 5.78
CA LEU A 96 -16.16 -3.37 5.29
C LEU A 96 -15.72 -4.43 6.31
N ASP A 97 -16.69 -5.14 6.87
CA ASP A 97 -16.45 -6.34 7.67
C ASP A 97 -16.34 -7.56 6.76
N ALA A 98 -15.13 -7.85 6.27
CA ALA A 98 -14.86 -9.01 5.44
C ALA A 98 -14.78 -10.31 6.25
N ILE A 99 -14.48 -10.26 7.55
CA ILE A 99 -14.53 -11.44 8.43
C ILE A 99 -15.96 -11.94 8.56
N GLY A 100 -16.89 -11.06 8.92
CA GLY A 100 -18.30 -11.42 9.12
C GLY A 100 -19.06 -11.70 7.83
N ASN A 101 -18.77 -10.96 6.75
CA ASN A 101 -19.58 -11.02 5.51
C ASN A 101 -18.90 -11.72 4.34
N CYS A 102 -17.58 -11.98 4.40
CA CYS A 102 -16.78 -12.40 3.25
C CYS A 102 -15.86 -13.59 3.51
N SER A 103 -16.17 -14.40 4.52
CA SER A 103 -15.34 -15.54 4.90
C SER A 103 -13.88 -15.14 5.15
N GLY A 104 -13.63 -13.88 5.55
CA GLY A 104 -12.31 -13.34 5.83
C GLY A 104 -11.69 -12.48 4.73
N THR A 105 -12.20 -12.44 3.49
CA THR A 105 -11.46 -11.81 2.37
C THR A 105 -12.34 -10.95 1.46
N ALA A 106 -12.02 -9.66 1.38
CA ALA A 106 -12.54 -8.74 0.38
C ALA A 106 -11.81 -8.88 -0.96
N ARG A 107 -12.44 -8.46 -2.05
CA ARG A 107 -11.90 -8.51 -3.42
C ARG A 107 -11.97 -7.14 -4.08
N LEU A 108 -10.93 -6.79 -4.81
CA LEU A 108 -10.83 -5.58 -5.62
C LEU A 108 -10.41 -5.96 -7.03
N ASN A 109 -11.29 -5.78 -8.00
CA ASN A 109 -11.05 -6.15 -9.40
C ASN A 109 -11.01 -4.94 -10.34
N SER A 110 -11.31 -3.75 -9.83
CA SER A 110 -11.28 -2.50 -10.57
C SER A 110 -11.19 -1.32 -9.61
N ALA A 111 -10.75 -0.15 -10.09
CA ALA A 111 -10.70 1.04 -9.27
C ALA A 111 -12.09 1.52 -8.85
N PRO A 112 -12.28 1.90 -7.56
CA PRO A 112 -13.53 2.49 -7.10
C PRO A 112 -13.90 3.71 -7.94
N ASN A 113 -12.96 4.63 -8.20
CA ASN A 113 -13.16 5.88 -8.93
C ASN A 113 -14.27 6.80 -8.34
N GLY A 114 -14.07 8.10 -8.46
CA GLY A 114 -14.88 9.15 -7.84
C GLY A 114 -14.12 9.97 -6.80
N ASP A 115 -14.87 10.70 -5.98
CA ASP A 115 -14.32 11.56 -4.93
C ASP A 115 -13.42 10.80 -3.94
N PRO A 116 -12.55 11.50 -3.19
CA PRO A 116 -11.63 10.89 -2.22
C PRO A 116 -12.31 9.86 -1.31
N SER A 117 -11.72 8.68 -1.24
CA SER A 117 -12.27 7.55 -0.49
C SER A 117 -11.22 6.82 0.36
N VAL A 118 -11.66 6.35 1.51
CA VAL A 118 -10.86 5.52 2.43
C VAL A 118 -11.69 4.30 2.77
N PHE A 119 -11.10 3.12 2.65
CA PHE A 119 -11.73 1.84 2.95
C PHE A 119 -11.03 1.20 4.14
N PHE A 120 -11.75 1.06 5.25
CA PHE A 120 -11.36 0.20 6.36
C PHE A 120 -11.90 -1.20 6.09
N ILE A 121 -11.02 -2.19 6.03
CA ILE A 121 -11.37 -3.58 5.74
C ILE A 121 -10.93 -4.45 6.91
N GLU A 122 -11.90 -4.98 7.64
CA GLU A 122 -11.68 -5.98 8.69
C GLU A 122 -11.65 -7.37 8.03
N GLY A 123 -10.49 -8.01 7.98
CA GLY A 123 -10.16 -9.14 7.10
C GLY A 123 -8.97 -8.87 6.18
N ASP A 124 -8.83 -9.72 5.17
CA ASP A 124 -7.84 -9.67 4.09
C ASP A 124 -8.42 -8.94 2.85
N LEU A 125 -7.54 -8.47 1.95
CA LEU A 125 -7.91 -7.91 0.66
C LEU A 125 -7.16 -8.63 -0.47
N ASN A 126 -7.89 -9.20 -1.42
CA ASN A 126 -7.32 -9.76 -2.66
C ASN A 126 -7.57 -8.82 -3.84
N ILE A 127 -6.52 -8.37 -4.51
CA ILE A 127 -6.59 -7.52 -5.69
C ILE A 127 -6.40 -8.41 -6.93
N THR A 128 -7.48 -8.64 -7.66
CA THR A 128 -7.53 -9.60 -8.78
C THR A 128 -7.52 -8.93 -10.16
N GLY A 129 -7.52 -7.60 -10.20
CA GLY A 129 -7.53 -6.82 -11.44
C GLY A 129 -6.88 -5.45 -11.26
N ASP A 130 -6.51 -4.84 -12.39
CA ASP A 130 -5.84 -3.54 -12.37
C ASP A 130 -6.73 -2.47 -11.73
N VAL A 131 -6.12 -1.66 -10.87
CA VAL A 131 -6.77 -0.57 -10.14
C VAL A 131 -6.23 0.73 -10.71
N VAL A 132 -6.89 1.28 -11.72
CA VAL A 132 -6.48 2.54 -12.36
C VAL A 132 -7.44 3.67 -11.99
N LEU A 133 -6.97 4.63 -11.20
CA LEU A 133 -7.76 5.78 -10.76
C LEU A 133 -7.83 6.86 -11.84
N LYS A 134 -8.98 7.52 -12.00
CA LYS A 134 -9.11 8.66 -12.91
C LYS A 134 -8.29 9.86 -12.42
N PRO A 135 -7.93 10.80 -13.32
CA PRO A 135 -7.31 12.05 -12.90
C PRO A 135 -8.20 12.80 -11.90
N GLY A 136 -7.63 13.15 -10.73
CA GLY A 136 -8.35 13.82 -9.65
C GLY A 136 -8.87 12.88 -8.55
N ASP A 137 -8.99 11.59 -8.82
CA ASP A 137 -9.47 10.60 -7.85
C ASP A 137 -8.35 10.20 -6.87
N SER A 138 -8.75 9.80 -5.66
CA SER A 138 -7.84 9.28 -4.64
C SER A 138 -8.51 8.23 -3.78
N THR A 139 -7.78 7.15 -3.49
CA THR A 139 -8.29 6.06 -2.65
C THR A 139 -7.20 5.52 -1.72
N ILE A 140 -7.59 5.23 -0.47
CA ILE A 140 -6.78 4.47 0.48
C ILE A 140 -7.51 3.18 0.86
N PHE A 141 -6.78 2.07 0.87
CA PHE A 141 -7.22 0.82 1.48
C PHE A 141 -6.44 0.57 2.76
N ILE A 142 -7.16 0.43 3.88
CA ILE A 142 -6.63 0.20 5.22
C ILE A 142 -7.17 -1.16 5.68
N VAL A 143 -6.32 -2.18 5.62
CA VAL A 143 -6.69 -3.59 5.75
C VAL A 143 -6.12 -4.14 7.05
N SER A 144 -6.96 -4.78 7.87
CA SER A 144 -6.56 -5.28 9.20
C SER A 144 -5.52 -6.39 9.16
N ARG A 145 -5.53 -7.18 8.08
CA ARG A 145 -4.66 -8.34 7.88
C ARG A 145 -3.81 -8.16 6.62
N ASP A 146 -3.93 -9.07 5.67
CA ASP A 146 -3.05 -9.17 4.52
C ASP A 146 -3.67 -8.53 3.26
N ILE A 147 -2.82 -7.95 2.41
CA ILE A 147 -3.15 -7.53 1.05
C ILE A 147 -2.40 -8.44 0.09
N LEU A 148 -3.12 -9.16 -0.76
CA LEU A 148 -2.57 -9.97 -1.84
C LEU A 148 -2.87 -9.31 -3.18
N VAL A 149 -1.86 -9.18 -4.04
CA VAL A 149 -2.03 -8.75 -5.43
C VAL A 149 -1.80 -9.92 -6.36
N GLU A 150 -2.79 -10.30 -7.17
CA GLU A 150 -2.63 -11.43 -8.08
C GLU A 150 -1.61 -11.15 -9.20
N SER A 151 -0.97 -12.20 -9.71
CA SER A 151 0.04 -12.10 -10.77
C SER A 151 -0.46 -11.52 -12.08
N SER A 152 -1.77 -11.53 -12.31
CA SER A 152 -2.41 -10.93 -13.48
C SER A 152 -2.52 -9.41 -13.41
N VAL A 153 -2.43 -8.80 -12.21
CA VAL A 153 -2.48 -7.34 -12.09
C VAL A 153 -1.10 -6.73 -12.26
N ASN A 154 -1.05 -5.70 -13.09
CA ASN A 154 0.17 -5.00 -13.49
C ASN A 154 0.19 -3.58 -12.96
N ARG A 155 -0.96 -3.03 -12.55
CA ARG A 155 -1.02 -1.67 -12.01
C ARG A 155 -2.06 -1.51 -10.92
N ILE A 156 -1.65 -0.89 -9.82
CA ILE A 156 -2.55 -0.40 -8.79
C ILE A 156 -2.27 1.06 -8.43
N ASP A 157 -3.32 1.87 -8.36
CA ASP A 157 -3.29 3.29 -8.05
C ASP A 157 -3.96 3.53 -6.69
N GLY A 158 -3.25 4.16 -5.76
CA GLY A 158 -3.76 4.50 -4.43
C GLY A 158 -2.75 4.27 -3.32
N ILE A 159 -3.21 4.40 -2.07
CA ILE A 159 -2.40 4.08 -0.89
C ILE A 159 -2.92 2.77 -0.27
N TYR A 160 -2.02 1.83 -0.04
CA TYR A 160 -2.33 0.50 0.48
C TYR A 160 -1.68 0.31 1.82
N ILE A 161 -2.49 0.06 2.85
CA ILE A 161 -2.04 -0.08 4.23
C ILE A 161 -2.48 -1.45 4.73
N ALA A 162 -1.53 -2.35 4.97
CA ALA A 162 -1.79 -3.68 5.51
C ALA A 162 -1.39 -3.74 7.00
N GLY A 163 -2.25 -4.30 7.84
CA GLY A 163 -1.93 -4.56 9.24
C GLY A 163 -0.86 -5.63 9.40
N ARG A 164 -0.77 -6.55 8.43
CA ARG A 164 0.21 -7.64 8.36
C ARG A 164 1.04 -7.52 7.07
N THR A 165 0.80 -8.35 6.07
CA THR A 165 1.64 -8.44 4.87
C THR A 165 1.00 -7.75 3.69
N PHE A 166 1.79 -7.01 2.92
CA PHE A 166 1.51 -6.73 1.51
C PHE A 166 2.33 -7.73 0.68
N ASP A 167 1.65 -8.52 -0.13
CA ASP A 167 2.24 -9.59 -0.93
C ASP A 167 1.87 -9.36 -2.40
N ASP A 168 2.87 -9.24 -3.26
CA ASP A 168 2.66 -9.30 -4.69
C ASP A 168 2.85 -10.75 -5.17
N VAL A 169 1.88 -11.24 -5.93
CA VAL A 169 1.82 -12.55 -6.58
C VAL A 169 1.72 -13.79 -5.69
N GLY A 170 1.79 -13.65 -4.36
CA GLY A 170 1.71 -14.75 -3.41
C GLY A 170 2.98 -15.60 -3.39
N SER A 171 3.08 -16.51 -2.41
CA SER A 171 4.22 -17.42 -2.31
C SER A 171 4.37 -18.28 -3.58
N GLY A 172 5.52 -18.20 -4.25
CA GLY A 172 5.83 -19.06 -5.41
C GLY A 172 6.58 -18.40 -6.55
N SER A 173 6.93 -17.11 -6.43
CA SER A 173 7.69 -16.33 -7.42
C SER A 173 7.29 -16.61 -8.88
N PRO A 174 6.00 -16.46 -9.24
CA PRO A 174 5.57 -16.68 -10.60
C PRO A 174 6.36 -15.80 -11.55
N THR A 175 6.80 -16.43 -12.61
CA THR A 175 7.42 -15.74 -13.73
C THR A 175 6.35 -14.96 -14.49
N VAL A 176 6.45 -13.63 -14.44
CA VAL A 176 5.56 -12.70 -15.14
C VAL A 176 6.41 -11.81 -16.02
N ASN A 177 6.03 -11.58 -17.27
CA ASN A 177 6.85 -10.81 -18.22
C ASN A 177 6.58 -9.29 -18.18
N VAL A 178 5.90 -8.81 -17.14
CA VAL A 178 5.46 -7.41 -17.00
C VAL A 178 5.74 -6.90 -15.60
N THR A 179 6.34 -5.72 -15.51
CA THR A 179 6.53 -4.98 -14.25
C THR A 179 5.20 -4.71 -13.58
N PHE A 180 5.15 -4.87 -12.26
CA PHE A 180 4.05 -4.43 -11.43
C PHE A 180 4.27 -2.98 -10.97
N GLU A 181 3.34 -2.10 -11.28
CA GLU A 181 3.40 -0.69 -10.93
C GLU A 181 2.42 -0.33 -9.81
N VAL A 182 2.93 0.30 -8.75
CA VAL A 182 2.14 0.90 -7.69
C VAL A 182 2.25 2.42 -7.83
N ASN A 183 1.22 3.07 -8.35
CA ASN A 183 1.14 4.53 -8.34
C ASN A 183 0.56 4.97 -7.01
N GLY A 184 1.42 5.30 -6.05
CA GLY A 184 1.04 5.70 -4.71
C GLY A 184 2.01 5.19 -3.67
N SER A 185 1.51 4.48 -2.66
CA SER A 185 2.35 4.08 -1.52
C SER A 185 1.84 2.81 -0.86
N VAL A 186 2.77 2.03 -0.30
CA VAL A 186 2.47 0.85 0.52
C VAL A 186 3.03 1.05 1.92
N LEU A 187 2.24 0.71 2.93
CA LEU A 187 2.67 0.60 4.32
C LEU A 187 2.17 -0.72 4.89
N ALA A 188 3.06 -1.58 5.34
CA ALA A 188 2.69 -2.88 5.89
C ALA A 188 3.59 -3.27 7.06
N GLY A 189 3.16 -4.26 7.84
CA GLY A 189 4.02 -4.93 8.81
C GLY A 189 5.14 -5.73 8.13
N ASN A 190 4.84 -6.32 6.98
CA ASN A 190 5.80 -6.95 6.07
C ASN A 190 5.45 -6.63 4.61
N VAL A 191 6.45 -6.45 3.75
CA VAL A 191 6.25 -6.30 2.31
C VAL A 191 7.02 -7.43 1.61
N SER A 192 6.30 -8.36 0.99
CA SER A 192 6.87 -9.45 0.17
C SER A 192 6.71 -9.08 -1.30
N LEU A 193 7.83 -9.05 -2.03
CA LEU A 193 7.87 -8.76 -3.45
C LEU A 193 8.55 -9.95 -4.15
N ASP A 194 7.75 -10.76 -4.83
CA ASP A 194 8.15 -12.07 -5.34
C ASP A 194 8.05 -12.19 -6.87
N ARG A 195 7.67 -11.13 -7.58
CA ARG A 195 7.55 -11.16 -9.04
C ARG A 195 8.92 -11.25 -9.73
N VAL A 196 8.98 -12.03 -10.82
CA VAL A 196 10.21 -12.24 -11.60
C VAL A 196 9.96 -12.04 -13.10
N LEU A 197 10.75 -11.16 -13.74
CA LEU A 197 10.71 -10.79 -15.17
C LEU A 197 11.71 -11.55 -16.06
N ASN A 198 12.35 -12.60 -15.56
CA ASN A 198 13.44 -13.33 -16.23
C ASN A 198 14.59 -12.41 -16.68
N ALA A 199 14.94 -12.43 -17.97
CA ALA A 199 15.96 -11.59 -18.56
C ALA A 199 15.63 -10.09 -18.43
N GLY A 200 14.34 -9.74 -18.29
CA GLY A 200 13.90 -8.36 -18.09
C GLY A 200 14.42 -7.74 -16.79
N ASN A 201 14.68 -8.53 -15.75
CA ASN A 201 15.20 -8.02 -14.48
C ASN A 201 16.58 -7.36 -14.61
N SER A 202 17.33 -7.63 -15.68
CA SER A 202 18.64 -7.01 -15.89
C SER A 202 18.59 -5.49 -16.12
N THR A 203 17.46 -4.98 -16.60
CA THR A 203 17.28 -3.55 -16.94
C THR A 203 16.00 -2.95 -16.40
N THR A 204 15.05 -3.78 -15.96
CA THR A 204 13.71 -3.35 -15.55
C THR A 204 13.38 -3.92 -14.16
N PRO A 205 12.88 -3.10 -13.23
CA PRO A 205 12.44 -3.61 -11.93
C PRO A 205 11.21 -4.49 -12.10
N ALA A 206 11.09 -5.54 -11.28
CA ALA A 206 9.90 -6.37 -11.23
C ALA A 206 8.73 -5.59 -10.60
N GLU A 207 9.00 -4.81 -9.56
CA GLU A 207 8.03 -3.96 -8.89
C GLU A 207 8.49 -2.50 -8.89
N LYS A 208 7.59 -1.59 -9.23
CA LYS A 208 7.88 -0.17 -9.35
C LYS A 208 6.86 0.64 -8.56
N PHE A 209 7.32 1.32 -7.52
CA PHE A 209 6.51 2.19 -6.68
C PHE A 209 6.75 3.64 -7.10
N ILE A 210 5.72 4.31 -7.59
CA ILE A 210 5.80 5.69 -8.07
C ILE A 210 5.07 6.55 -7.06
N PHE A 211 5.79 7.42 -6.34
CA PHE A 211 5.19 8.27 -5.34
C PHE A 211 4.22 9.27 -5.97
N GLN A 212 3.02 9.40 -5.39
CA GLN A 212 1.95 10.27 -5.90
C GLN A 212 1.52 11.26 -4.80
N PRO A 213 2.19 12.42 -4.66
CA PRO A 213 1.90 13.41 -3.62
C PRO A 213 0.44 13.88 -3.60
N LYS A 214 -0.24 13.85 -4.75
CA LYS A 214 -1.66 14.24 -4.89
C LYS A 214 -2.56 13.54 -3.88
N TYR A 215 -2.27 12.29 -3.51
CA TYR A 215 -3.08 11.54 -2.56
C TYR A 215 -3.02 12.17 -1.16
N LEU A 216 -1.87 12.67 -0.71
CA LEU A 216 -1.75 13.34 0.59
C LEU A 216 -2.59 14.63 0.65
N VAL A 217 -2.67 15.36 -0.47
CA VAL A 217 -3.44 16.60 -0.57
C VAL A 217 -4.93 16.31 -0.59
N LEU A 218 -5.36 15.39 -1.44
CA LEU A 218 -6.78 15.07 -1.64
C LEU A 218 -7.42 14.39 -0.42
N LEU A 219 -6.63 13.65 0.37
CA LEU A 219 -7.11 12.89 1.53
C LEU A 219 -7.00 13.67 2.85
N ASN A 220 -6.49 14.91 2.83
CA ASN A 220 -6.33 15.74 4.02
C ASN A 220 -7.68 16.00 4.73
N SER A 221 -8.78 16.12 4.00
CA SER A 221 -10.11 16.31 4.62
C SER A 221 -10.62 15.06 5.35
N LEU A 222 -10.12 13.86 5.00
CA LEU A 222 -10.56 12.59 5.56
C LEU A 222 -9.66 12.10 6.70
N LEU A 223 -8.35 12.22 6.52
CA LEU A 223 -7.33 11.71 7.46
C LEU A 223 -6.52 12.82 8.13
N GLY A 224 -6.81 14.09 7.81
CA GLY A 224 -6.25 15.23 8.51
C GLY A 224 -6.75 15.27 9.94
N SER A 225 -5.82 15.46 10.87
CA SER A 225 -6.12 15.87 12.24
C SER A 225 -5.34 17.15 12.50
N ALA A 226 -5.98 18.12 13.15
CA ALA A 226 -5.25 19.29 13.61
C ALA A 226 -4.17 18.82 14.59
N ALA A 227 -2.93 19.24 14.39
CA ALA A 227 -1.82 18.92 15.28
C ALA A 227 -2.06 19.40 16.73
N ILE A 228 -3.01 20.32 16.92
CA ILE A 228 -3.44 20.87 18.19
C ILE A 228 -4.97 20.78 18.26
N SER A 229 -5.49 20.07 19.26
CA SER A 229 -6.91 20.07 19.61
C SER A 229 -7.06 20.79 20.95
N TRP A 230 -7.73 21.95 20.93
CA TRP A 230 -8.11 22.66 22.14
C TRP A 230 -9.40 22.06 22.66
N LYS A 231 -9.38 21.53 23.88
CA LYS A 231 -10.56 21.04 24.59
C LYS A 231 -10.80 21.96 25.78
N GLU A 232 -11.99 22.57 25.82
CA GLU A 232 -12.43 23.32 26.99
C GLU A 232 -12.59 22.36 28.18
N VAL A 233 -12.01 22.73 29.32
CA VAL A 233 -12.18 22.04 30.59
C VAL A 233 -13.19 22.84 31.41
N ASN A 234 -14.20 22.16 31.95
CA ASN A 234 -15.16 22.81 32.84
C ASN A 234 -14.42 23.47 34.02
N PRO A 235 -14.87 24.66 34.45
CA PRO A 235 -14.21 25.45 35.50
C PRO A 235 -14.19 24.73 36.86
#